data_AF-A0A1B7K798-F1
#
_entry.id   AF-A0A1B7K798-F1
#
_cell.length_a   1.000
_cell.length_b   1.000
_cell.length_c   1.000
_cell.angle_alpha   90.00
_cell.angle_beta   90.00
_cell.angle_gamma   90.00
#
_symmetry.space_group_name_H-M   'P 1'
#
loop_
_entity.id
_entity.type
_entity.pdbx_description
1 polymer ?
#
loop_
_entity_poly.entity_id
_entity_poly.type
_entity_poly.pdbx_seq_one_letter_code
_entity_poly.pdbx_strand_id
1 'polypeptide(L)'
;MRKLVKYVGIGLLVMGLAACDNSDTSTPAQGSAAASDAAGQSINLLDGKLSFTLPAGMTDQSGKLGTQSNNMHVYSDATGQKAIIVIVGDSTNEELSVLANRLEEQQHSRDPQLQVVTNKSIEMKGHTLQQLDSIISAKGQTAYSSVVLGKIDNKLLTLQVTLPADNQQQAQADAEKIINTLVIN
;
A
#
# COMPACT_ATOMS: atom_id res chain seq x y z
N MET A 1 56.70 -0.07 -52.06
CA MET A 1 55.79 -0.66 -53.07
C MET A 1 54.34 -0.47 -52.59
N ARG A 2 53.39 -0.37 -53.54
CA ARG A 2 51.98 -0.86 -53.56
C ARG A 2 51.27 -1.22 -52.23
N LYS A 3 49.97 -0.90 -51.99
CA LYS A 3 48.97 -0.09 -52.74
C LYS A 3 47.77 0.29 -51.83
N LEU A 4 46.89 1.17 -52.33
CA LEU A 4 45.66 1.70 -51.70
C LEU A 4 44.56 0.66 -51.35
N VAL A 5 43.84 0.93 -50.26
CA VAL A 5 42.35 0.90 -50.03
C VAL A 5 42.07 1.89 -48.87
N LYS A 6 41.07 2.77 -48.77
CA LYS A 6 39.90 3.22 -49.58
C LYS A 6 38.53 2.48 -49.50
N TYR A 7 37.92 2.49 -48.30
CA TYR A 7 36.47 2.59 -48.05
C TYR A 7 36.26 3.69 -46.97
N VAL A 8 35.34 4.67 -47.01
CA VAL A 8 34.17 5.00 -47.84
C VAL A 8 32.90 4.17 -47.59
N GLY A 9 32.00 4.76 -46.79
CA GLY A 9 30.59 4.87 -47.17
C GLY A 9 29.57 4.17 -46.29
N ILE A 10 28.33 4.68 -46.37
CA ILE A 10 27.10 4.17 -45.74
C ILE A 10 27.11 4.30 -44.21
N GLY A 11 26.25 5.09 -43.57
CA GLY A 11 25.10 5.85 -44.07
C GLY A 11 23.93 5.70 -43.10
N LEU A 12 23.88 6.53 -42.07
CA LEU A 12 22.89 6.38 -41.00
C LEU A 12 21.49 6.70 -41.54
N LEU A 13 20.61 5.69 -41.52
CA LEU A 13 19.32 5.71 -42.19
C LEU A 13 18.32 6.63 -41.49
N VAL A 14 18.24 7.89 -41.94
CA VAL A 14 17.19 8.83 -41.56
C VAL A 14 16.38 9.19 -42.79
N MET A 15 15.16 8.67 -42.89
CA MET A 15 13.93 9.38 -43.30
C MET A 15 12.74 8.42 -43.28
N GLY A 16 11.61 8.92 -42.76
CA GLY A 16 10.38 8.15 -42.56
C GLY A 16 9.23 9.06 -42.17
N LEU A 17 9.02 10.15 -42.94
CA LEU A 17 7.96 11.11 -42.67
C LEU A 17 6.60 10.48 -42.99
N ALA A 18 5.81 10.22 -41.95
CA ALA A 18 4.36 10.12 -42.07
C ALA A 18 3.79 11.55 -42.09
N ALA A 19 3.67 12.14 -43.27
CA ALA A 19 3.01 13.44 -43.45
C ALA A 19 1.49 13.27 -43.40
N CYS A 20 0.93 13.20 -42.19
CA CYS A 20 -0.49 13.47 -41.98
C CYS A 20 -0.67 14.99 -41.91
N ASP A 21 -0.97 15.59 -43.06
CA ASP A 21 -1.46 16.97 -43.13
C ASP A 21 -2.85 17.06 -42.49
N ASN A 22 -2.92 17.72 -41.34
CA ASN A 22 -4.06 18.57 -41.02
C ASN A 22 -3.59 19.70 -40.09
N SER A 23 -3.86 20.94 -40.49
CA SER A 23 -3.56 22.12 -39.66
C SER A 23 -4.65 22.33 -38.62
N ASP A 24 -4.34 22.20 -37.33
CA ASP A 24 -5.04 22.95 -36.29
C ASP A 24 -4.24 23.05 -34.97
N THR A 25 -4.57 24.03 -34.13
CA THR A 25 -3.73 24.43 -32.98
C THR A 25 -3.84 23.53 -31.76
N SER A 26 -2.71 23.05 -31.22
CA SER A 26 -2.54 22.76 -29.79
C SER A 26 -1.08 22.70 -29.34
N THR A 27 -0.83 23.24 -28.15
CA THR A 27 0.47 23.24 -27.44
C THR A 27 1.00 21.82 -27.19
N PRO A 28 2.32 21.56 -27.22
CA PRO A 28 2.85 20.26 -26.83
C PRO A 28 2.44 19.92 -25.39
N ALA A 29 1.63 18.88 -25.22
CA ALA A 29 1.23 18.39 -23.91
C ALA A 29 2.49 17.94 -23.15
N GLN A 30 2.73 18.53 -21.99
CA GLN A 30 3.77 18.04 -21.08
C GLN A 30 3.43 16.59 -20.72
N GLY A 31 4.43 15.72 -20.84
CA GLY A 31 4.33 14.33 -20.43
C GLY A 31 4.18 14.23 -18.92
N SER A 32 2.96 14.40 -18.42
CA SER A 32 2.56 13.84 -17.14
C SER A 32 2.86 12.35 -17.21
N ALA A 33 3.93 11.93 -16.55
CA ALA A 33 4.13 10.54 -16.22
C ALA A 33 2.97 10.16 -15.27
N ALA A 34 1.86 9.70 -15.86
CA ALA A 34 0.86 8.95 -15.15
C ALA A 34 1.62 7.80 -14.49
N ALA A 35 1.80 7.90 -13.17
CA ALA A 35 2.36 6.82 -12.40
C ALA A 35 1.52 5.59 -12.73
N SER A 36 2.14 4.59 -13.34
CA SER A 36 1.43 3.37 -13.67
C SER A 36 1.05 2.72 -12.34
N ASP A 37 -0.21 2.88 -11.94
CA ASP A 37 -0.84 2.08 -10.89
C ASP A 37 -0.81 0.63 -11.36
N ALA A 38 0.35 0.00 -11.16
CA ALA A 38 0.63 -1.37 -11.53
C ALA A 38 -0.34 -2.23 -10.76
N ALA A 39 -1.35 -2.76 -11.48
CA ALA A 39 -2.57 -3.31 -10.90
C ALA A 39 -2.24 -4.26 -9.74
N GLY A 40 -2.58 -3.82 -8.52
CA GLY A 40 -2.20 -4.53 -7.30
C GLY A 40 -2.84 -5.92 -7.25
N GLN A 41 -2.15 -6.86 -6.58
CA GLN A 41 -2.63 -8.22 -6.48
C GLN A 41 -3.88 -8.27 -5.58
N SER A 42 -4.99 -8.80 -6.08
CA SER A 42 -6.15 -9.10 -5.23
C SER A 42 -5.79 -10.24 -4.26
N ILE A 43 -5.88 -9.96 -2.98
CA ILE A 43 -5.72 -10.92 -1.88
C ILE A 43 -7.10 -11.27 -1.36
N ASN A 44 -7.36 -12.56 -1.16
CA ASN A 44 -8.62 -13.08 -0.62
C ASN A 44 -8.31 -13.93 0.61
N LEU A 45 -9.00 -13.66 1.71
CA LEU A 45 -8.87 -14.31 3.01
C LEU A 45 -10.27 -14.72 3.52
N LEU A 46 -10.30 -15.56 4.56
CA LEU A 46 -11.55 -16.03 5.18
C LEU A 46 -12.57 -16.57 4.16
N ASP A 47 -12.10 -17.46 3.27
CA ASP A 47 -12.88 -18.08 2.20
C ASP A 47 -13.57 -17.08 1.24
N GLY A 48 -13.03 -15.86 1.12
CA GLY A 48 -13.54 -14.78 0.27
C GLY A 48 -14.41 -13.74 0.99
N LYS A 49 -14.64 -13.90 2.30
CA LYS A 49 -15.37 -12.92 3.14
C LYS A 49 -14.57 -11.64 3.41
N LEU A 50 -13.26 -11.69 3.17
CA LEU A 50 -12.36 -10.54 3.24
C LEU A 50 -11.48 -10.51 2.00
N SER A 51 -11.42 -9.40 1.29
CA SER A 51 -10.44 -9.20 0.22
C SER A 51 -9.94 -7.77 0.14
N PHE A 52 -8.76 -7.56 -0.44
CA PHE A 52 -8.16 -6.23 -0.63
C PHE A 52 -7.14 -6.27 -1.77
N THR A 53 -6.67 -5.10 -2.19
CA THR A 53 -5.62 -4.95 -3.21
C THR A 53 -4.27 -4.71 -2.55
N LEU A 54 -3.35 -5.65 -2.72
CA LEU A 54 -1.96 -5.54 -2.28
C LEU A 54 -1.17 -4.66 -3.26
N PRO A 55 -0.50 -3.57 -2.80
CA PRO A 55 0.32 -2.72 -3.67
C PRO A 55 1.45 -3.47 -4.39
N ALA A 56 1.78 -3.01 -5.60
CA ALA A 56 2.87 -3.58 -6.38
C ALA A 56 4.22 -3.56 -5.63
N GLY A 57 4.99 -4.63 -5.79
CA GLY A 57 6.28 -4.81 -5.10
C GLY A 57 6.17 -5.39 -3.68
N MET A 58 4.97 -5.50 -3.11
CA MET A 58 4.74 -6.26 -1.88
C MET A 58 4.49 -7.74 -2.18
N THR A 59 4.89 -8.62 -1.26
CA THR A 59 4.82 -10.08 -1.40
C THR A 59 4.51 -10.75 -0.05
N ASP A 60 3.89 -11.93 -0.11
CA ASP A 60 3.50 -12.69 1.09
C ASP A 60 4.72 -13.24 1.86
N GLN A 61 4.77 -12.95 3.15
CA GLN A 61 5.76 -13.40 4.13
C GLN A 61 5.14 -14.27 5.24
N SER A 62 3.87 -14.63 5.14
CA SER A 62 3.19 -15.56 6.05
C SER A 62 3.99 -16.86 6.18
N GLY A 63 4.12 -17.37 7.40
CA GLY A 63 4.94 -18.54 7.73
C GLY A 63 6.47 -18.35 7.66
N LYS A 64 7.00 -17.21 7.18
CA LYS A 64 8.45 -16.91 7.24
C LYS A 64 8.86 -16.23 8.55
N LEU A 65 7.95 -15.52 9.21
CA LEU A 65 8.21 -14.83 10.49
C LEU A 65 8.10 -15.73 11.73
N GLY A 66 7.85 -17.04 11.57
CA GLY A 66 7.78 -18.01 12.67
C GLY A 66 6.72 -19.08 12.43
N THR A 67 6.29 -19.75 13.50
CA THR A 67 5.15 -20.69 13.44
C THR A 67 3.88 -19.94 13.03
N GLN A 68 3.41 -20.19 11.80
CA GLN A 68 2.19 -19.58 11.29
C GLN A 68 1.00 -19.94 12.17
N SER A 69 0.45 -18.95 12.88
CA SER A 69 -0.95 -19.00 13.25
C SER A 69 -1.76 -18.82 11.97
N ASN A 70 -2.72 -19.70 11.70
CA ASN A 70 -3.60 -19.62 10.52
C ASN A 70 -4.42 -18.32 10.46
N ASN A 71 -4.39 -17.55 11.55
CA ASN A 71 -5.11 -16.32 11.77
C ASN A 71 -4.25 -15.07 11.49
N MET A 72 -2.98 -15.20 11.06
CA MET A 72 -2.08 -14.08 10.80
C MET A 72 -1.46 -14.19 9.40
N HIS A 73 -1.72 -13.17 8.58
CA HIS A 73 -1.11 -13.00 7.26
C HIS A 73 -0.23 -11.76 7.25
N VAL A 74 0.96 -11.85 6.65
CA VAL A 74 1.94 -10.76 6.62
C VAL A 74 2.40 -10.55 5.19
N TYR A 75 2.19 -9.37 4.64
CA TYR A 75 2.68 -8.95 3.33
C TYR A 75 3.66 -7.81 3.50
N SER A 76 4.83 -7.86 2.84
CA SER A 76 5.81 -6.78 2.89
C SER A 76 6.47 -6.53 1.55
N ASP A 77 7.03 -5.33 1.37
CA ASP A 77 8.03 -5.12 0.33
C ASP A 77 9.36 -5.85 0.67
N ALA A 78 10.32 -5.80 -0.25
CA ALA A 78 11.62 -6.44 -0.10
C ALA A 78 12.52 -5.83 1.01
N THR A 79 12.26 -4.59 1.42
CA THR A 79 13.00 -3.94 2.53
C THR A 79 12.35 -4.16 3.90
N GLY A 80 11.08 -4.57 3.95
CA GLY A 80 10.29 -4.68 5.18
C GLY A 80 9.83 -3.33 5.75
N GLN A 81 10.09 -2.22 5.07
CA GLN A 81 9.68 -0.87 5.50
C GLN A 81 8.20 -0.59 5.16
N LYS A 82 7.65 -1.28 4.15
CA LYS A 82 6.21 -1.32 3.86
C LYS A 82 5.67 -2.69 4.29
N ALA A 83 4.66 -2.69 5.15
CA ALA A 83 4.00 -3.90 5.63
C ALA A 83 2.48 -3.74 5.65
N ILE A 84 1.79 -4.84 5.36
CA ILE A 84 0.36 -5.03 5.62
C ILE A 84 0.23 -6.34 6.40
N ILE A 85 -0.34 -6.26 7.60
CA ILE A 85 -0.55 -7.41 8.49
C ILE A 85 -2.06 -7.56 8.68
N VAL A 86 -2.58 -8.76 8.46
CA VAL A 86 -3.98 -9.11 8.70
C VAL A 86 -4.03 -10.13 9.82
N ILE A 87 -4.70 -9.78 10.92
CA ILE A 87 -4.91 -10.67 12.08
C ILE A 87 -6.41 -10.92 12.23
N VAL A 88 -6.81 -12.17 12.42
CA VAL A 88 -8.21 -12.57 12.63
C VAL A 88 -8.35 -13.26 13.99
N GLY A 89 -8.61 -12.48 15.02
CA GLY A 89 -8.88 -12.98 16.37
C GLY A 89 -10.28 -13.57 16.53
N ASP A 90 -10.51 -14.21 17.67
CA ASP A 90 -11.88 -14.47 18.13
C ASP A 90 -12.61 -13.15 18.43
N SER A 91 -13.94 -13.15 18.33
CA SER A 91 -14.74 -11.95 18.61
C SER A 91 -14.71 -11.58 20.10
N THR A 92 -14.96 -10.31 20.38
CA THR A 92 -15.12 -9.75 21.73
C THR A 92 -16.42 -8.93 21.82
N ASN A 93 -16.97 -8.85 23.03
CA ASN A 93 -18.10 -7.99 23.35
C ASN A 93 -17.67 -6.52 23.57
N GLU A 94 -16.37 -6.21 23.61
CA GLU A 94 -15.85 -4.84 23.61
C GLU A 94 -16.25 -4.09 22.33
N GLU A 95 -16.54 -2.80 22.45
CA GLU A 95 -16.76 -1.94 21.28
C GLU A 95 -15.46 -1.68 20.51
N LEU A 96 -15.55 -1.50 19.19
CA LEU A 96 -14.36 -1.30 18.34
C LEU A 96 -13.57 -0.03 18.73
N SER A 97 -14.24 1.00 19.24
CA SER A 97 -13.61 2.21 19.79
C SER A 97 -12.85 1.95 21.08
N VAL A 98 -13.37 1.11 21.98
CA VAL A 98 -12.66 0.69 23.21
C VAL A 98 -11.40 -0.11 22.86
N LEU A 99 -11.50 -0.98 21.85
CA LEU A 99 -10.35 -1.71 21.32
C LEU A 99 -9.29 -0.78 20.72
N ALA A 100 -9.69 0.21 19.92
CA ALA A 100 -8.77 1.18 19.32
C ALA A 100 -8.08 2.03 20.38
N ASN A 101 -8.82 2.57 21.37
CA ASN A 101 -8.23 3.33 22.47
C ASN A 101 -7.20 2.49 23.25
N ARG A 102 -7.49 1.21 23.50
CA ARG A 102 -6.56 0.28 24.14
C ARG A 102 -5.32 -0.03 23.26
N LEU A 103 -5.45 -0.01 21.93
CA LEU A 103 -4.30 -0.10 21.02
C LEU A 103 -3.50 1.21 20.92
N GLU A 104 -4.14 2.36 21.10
CA GLU A 104 -3.51 3.68 21.18
C GLU A 104 -2.65 3.79 22.44
N GLU A 105 -3.20 3.43 23.61
CA GLU A 105 -2.47 3.31 24.89
C GLU A 105 -1.27 2.35 24.78
N GLN A 106 -1.46 1.19 24.14
CA GLN A 106 -0.39 0.20 23.92
C GLN A 106 0.69 0.68 22.95
N GLN A 107 0.37 1.59 22.01
CA GLN A 107 1.36 2.27 21.17
C GLN A 107 2.09 3.35 21.96
N HIS A 108 1.38 4.23 22.68
CA HIS A 108 1.99 5.29 23.51
C HIS A 108 2.93 4.73 24.59
N SER A 109 2.61 3.57 25.17
CA SER A 109 3.47 2.87 26.13
C SER A 109 4.76 2.29 25.51
N ARG A 110 4.86 2.22 24.18
CA ARG A 110 6.03 1.72 23.44
C ARG A 110 6.80 2.86 22.76
N ASP A 111 6.08 3.87 22.30
CA ASP A 111 6.59 5.10 21.70
C ASP A 111 5.99 6.33 22.41
N PRO A 112 6.74 6.94 23.36
CA PRO A 112 6.33 8.19 24.00
C PRO A 112 6.24 9.40 23.05
N GLN A 113 6.67 9.27 21.78
CA GLN A 113 6.58 10.29 20.74
C GLN A 113 5.47 10.00 19.71
N LEU A 114 4.63 8.99 19.93
CA LEU A 114 3.48 8.65 19.09
C LEU A 114 2.61 9.89 18.81
N GLN A 115 2.27 10.12 17.55
CA GLN A 115 1.33 11.17 17.15
C GLN A 115 0.08 10.52 16.55
N VAL A 116 -1.04 10.59 17.26
CA VAL A 116 -2.33 10.09 16.76
C VAL A 116 -2.86 11.06 15.70
N VAL A 117 -3.09 10.55 14.49
CA VAL A 117 -3.59 11.30 13.33
C VAL A 117 -5.12 11.16 13.23
N THR A 118 -5.65 9.98 13.57
CA THR A 118 -7.09 9.73 13.61
C THR A 118 -7.38 8.58 14.57
N ASN A 119 -8.51 8.64 15.29
CA ASN A 119 -9.11 7.50 15.96
C ASN A 119 -10.64 7.67 15.83
N LYS A 120 -11.24 6.99 14.86
CA LYS A 120 -12.63 7.25 14.42
C LYS A 120 -13.33 5.99 13.92
N SER A 121 -14.66 6.00 13.99
CA SER A 121 -15.48 5.05 13.24
C SER A 121 -15.48 5.42 11.76
N ILE A 122 -15.44 4.43 10.87
CA ILE A 122 -15.62 4.56 9.43
C ILE A 122 -16.69 3.56 8.96
N GLU A 123 -17.47 3.96 7.96
CA GLU A 123 -18.47 3.09 7.32
C GLU A 123 -17.93 2.57 6.00
N MET A 124 -17.86 1.24 5.84
CA MET A 124 -17.30 0.61 4.65
C MET A 124 -18.21 -0.51 4.15
N LYS A 125 -18.86 -0.27 3.00
CA LYS A 125 -19.69 -1.25 2.28
C LYS A 125 -20.83 -1.86 3.13
N GLY A 126 -21.27 -1.15 4.17
CA GLY A 126 -22.31 -1.59 5.12
C GLY A 126 -21.77 -2.15 6.45
N HIS A 127 -20.45 -2.14 6.64
CA HIS A 127 -19.80 -2.54 7.88
C HIS A 127 -19.18 -1.33 8.59
N THR A 128 -19.56 -1.12 9.85
CA THR A 128 -18.88 -0.20 10.77
C THR A 128 -17.53 -0.78 11.17
N LEU A 129 -16.46 -0.03 10.89
CA LEU A 129 -15.08 -0.33 11.27
C LEU A 129 -14.53 0.81 12.13
N GLN A 130 -13.47 0.57 12.90
CA GLN A 130 -12.75 1.63 13.64
C GLN A 130 -11.33 1.77 13.08
N GLN A 131 -10.97 2.97 12.66
CA GLN A 131 -9.65 3.31 12.12
C GLN A 131 -8.85 4.13 13.14
N LEU A 132 -7.67 3.63 13.49
CA LEU A 132 -6.65 4.29 14.30
C LEU A 132 -5.41 4.54 13.44
N ASP A 133 -5.16 5.79 13.09
CA ASP A 133 -3.98 6.23 12.34
C ASP A 133 -3.00 6.91 13.29
N SER A 134 -1.72 6.55 13.21
CA SER A 134 -0.65 7.10 14.03
C SER A 134 0.66 7.28 13.26
N ILE A 135 1.48 8.23 13.71
CA ILE A 135 2.89 8.32 13.34
C ILE A 135 3.69 7.70 14.48
N ILE A 136 4.47 6.66 14.16
CA ILE A 136 5.40 5.98 15.09
C ILE A 136 6.85 6.38 14.79
N SER A 137 7.63 6.57 15.85
CA SER A 137 9.06 6.91 15.84
C SER A 137 9.87 5.78 16.47
N ALA A 138 10.64 5.05 15.64
CA ALA A 138 11.43 3.90 16.10
C ALA A 138 12.88 4.02 15.62
N LYS A 139 13.83 4.16 16.56
CA LYS A 139 15.29 4.20 16.30
C LYS A 139 15.71 5.28 15.29
N GLY A 140 14.97 6.39 15.20
CA GLY A 140 15.21 7.47 14.24
C GLY A 140 14.62 7.25 12.85
N GLN A 141 13.81 6.20 12.66
CA GLN A 141 12.94 6.02 11.49
C GLN A 141 11.50 6.37 11.89
N THR A 142 10.81 7.11 11.03
CA THR A 142 9.41 7.50 11.22
C THR A 142 8.54 6.72 10.24
N ALA A 143 7.49 6.07 10.74
CA ALA A 143 6.54 5.35 9.92
C ALA A 143 5.09 5.78 10.22
N TYR A 144 4.26 5.79 9.19
CA TYR A 144 2.83 5.98 9.27
C TYR A 144 2.19 4.62 9.44
N SER A 145 1.42 4.45 10.52
CA SER A 145 0.70 3.24 10.86
C SER A 145 -0.80 3.51 10.78
N SER A 146 -1.55 2.65 10.10
CA SER A 146 -3.01 2.69 10.11
C SER A 146 -3.54 1.32 10.52
N VAL A 147 -4.38 1.29 11.55
CA VAL A 147 -4.98 0.08 12.10
C VAL A 147 -6.49 0.16 11.95
N VAL A 148 -7.07 -0.71 11.13
CA VAL A 148 -8.51 -0.84 10.93
C VAL A 148 -9.00 -2.08 11.65
N LEU A 149 -9.92 -1.89 12.60
CA LEU A 149 -10.59 -2.95 13.36
C LEU A 149 -12.00 -3.17 12.81
N GLY A 150 -12.45 -4.43 12.77
CA GLY A 150 -13.80 -4.79 12.34
C GLY A 150 -14.31 -6.09 12.97
N LYS A 151 -15.62 -6.32 12.93
CA LYS A 151 -16.21 -7.62 13.30
C LYS A 151 -16.84 -8.25 12.06
N ILE A 152 -16.38 -9.45 11.70
CA ILE A 152 -16.82 -10.21 10.52
C ILE A 152 -17.06 -11.65 10.98
N ASP A 153 -18.23 -12.23 10.70
CA ASP A 153 -18.56 -13.64 11.01
C ASP A 153 -18.17 -14.11 12.43
N ASN A 154 -18.48 -13.27 13.42
CA ASN A 154 -18.13 -13.48 14.83
C ASN A 154 -16.61 -13.73 15.04
N LYS A 155 -15.78 -12.98 14.32
CA LYS A 155 -14.33 -12.83 14.48
C LYS A 155 -13.94 -11.36 14.53
N LEU A 156 -12.85 -11.06 15.24
CA LEU A 156 -12.25 -9.71 15.26
C LEU A 156 -11.19 -9.62 14.15
N LEU A 157 -11.45 -8.79 13.15
CA LEU A 157 -10.45 -8.40 12.16
C LEU A 157 -9.59 -7.25 12.69
N THR A 158 -8.29 -7.37 12.53
CA THR A 158 -7.32 -6.26 12.60
C THR A 158 -6.52 -6.24 11.30
N LEU A 159 -6.68 -5.18 10.51
CA LEU A 159 -5.82 -4.84 9.38
C LEU A 159 -4.85 -3.74 9.83
N GLN A 160 -3.55 -4.03 9.87
CA GLN A 160 -2.51 -3.03 10.13
C GLN A 160 -1.73 -2.77 8.84
N VAL A 161 -1.71 -1.50 8.40
CA VAL A 161 -0.85 -0.98 7.33
C VAL A 161 0.29 -0.21 7.99
N THR A 162 1.52 -0.35 7.50
CA THR A 162 2.67 0.44 7.97
C THR A 162 3.56 0.82 6.78
N LEU A 163 3.86 2.12 6.66
CA LEU A 163 4.57 2.73 5.53
C LEU A 163 5.60 3.76 6.01
N PRO A 164 6.70 4.02 5.28
CA PRO A 164 7.63 5.11 5.60
C PRO A 164 6.94 6.48 5.61
N ALA A 165 7.23 7.32 6.61
CA ALA A 165 6.60 8.63 6.78
C ALA A 165 7.46 9.83 6.33
N ASP A 166 8.49 9.61 5.51
CA ASP A 166 9.33 10.68 4.93
C ASP A 166 8.49 11.77 4.23
N ASN A 167 7.33 11.36 3.69
CA ASN A 167 6.22 12.24 3.34
C ASN A 167 4.93 11.68 3.94
N GLN A 168 4.53 12.21 5.10
CA GLN A 168 3.31 11.82 5.81
C GLN A 168 2.05 11.87 4.93
N GLN A 169 1.88 12.91 4.09
CA GLN A 169 0.69 13.05 3.25
C GLN A 169 0.61 11.95 2.19
N GLN A 170 1.75 11.59 1.59
CA GLN A 170 1.82 10.47 0.65
C GLN A 170 1.56 9.13 1.36
N ALA A 171 2.14 8.92 2.55
CA ALA A 171 1.96 7.70 3.33
C ALA A 171 0.50 7.51 3.77
N GLN A 172 -0.17 8.58 4.22
CA GLN A 172 -1.60 8.57 4.50
C GLN A 172 -2.42 8.24 3.24
N ALA A 173 -2.18 8.93 2.12
CA ALA A 173 -2.93 8.71 0.89
C ALA A 173 -2.77 7.27 0.36
N ASP A 174 -1.58 6.67 0.47
CA ASP A 174 -1.35 5.28 0.05
C ASP A 174 -1.94 4.26 1.03
N ALA A 175 -1.98 4.54 2.34
CA ALA A 175 -2.73 3.75 3.31
C ALA A 175 -4.24 3.81 3.06
N GLU A 176 -4.79 5.01 2.82
CA GLU A 176 -6.20 5.21 2.47
C GLU A 176 -6.58 4.48 1.17
N LYS A 177 -5.71 4.45 0.14
CA LYS A 177 -5.94 3.62 -1.06
C LYS A 177 -6.10 2.14 -0.72
N ILE A 178 -5.19 1.57 0.08
CA ILE A 178 -5.23 0.16 0.50
C ILE A 178 -6.55 -0.11 1.24
N ILE A 179 -6.89 0.73 2.21
CA ILE A 179 -8.09 0.60 3.06
C ILE A 179 -9.37 0.71 2.22
N ASN A 180 -9.44 1.63 1.25
CA ASN A 180 -10.58 1.76 0.35
C ASN A 180 -10.76 0.57 -0.61
N THR A 181 -9.71 -0.24 -0.86
CA THR A 181 -9.85 -1.47 -1.65
C THR A 181 -10.48 -2.63 -0.87
N LEU A 182 -10.50 -2.55 0.47
CA LEU A 182 -11.00 -3.61 1.35
C LEU A 182 -12.47 -3.93 1.06
N VAL A 183 -12.78 -5.20 0.83
CA VAL A 183 -14.12 -5.75 0.64
C VAL A 183 -14.41 -6.69 1.80
N ILE A 184 -15.60 -6.55 2.37
CA ILE A 184 -16.18 -7.49 3.33
C ILE A 184 -17.46 -8.02 2.68
N ASN A 185 -17.69 -9.33 2.74
CA ASN A 185 -18.82 -10.05 2.13
C ASN A 185 -19.49 -10.99 3.13
#